data_AF-A0A6J4RV84-F1
#
_entry.id   AF-A0A6J4RV84-F1
#
_cell.length_a   1.000
_cell.length_b   1.000
_cell.length_c   1.000
_cell.angle_alpha   90.00
_cell.angle_beta   90.00
_cell.angle_gamma   90.00
#
_symmetry.space_group_name_H-M   'P 1'
#
loop_
_entity.id
_entity.type
_entity.pdbx_description
1 polymer ?
#
loop_
_entity_poly.entity_id
_entity_poly.type
_entity_poly.pdbx_seq_one_letter_code
_entity_poly.pdbx_strand_id
1 'polypeptide(L)'
;MAHFASDDEDACLEDTRYLFSFLPSNNLEMPPRVAPSDDPQRMDPELDTAVPDNPTKPYDMRTVVRHIVDDGEFFEVHEHHAKNIICGFSRLNGY
;
A
#
# COMPACT_ATOMS: atom_id res chain seq x y z
N MET A 1 10.09 19.97 3.32
CA MET A 1 10.13 18.49 3.18
C MET A 1 8.75 17.98 3.54
N ALA A 2 8.11 17.19 2.68
CA ALA A 2 6.75 16.68 2.86
C ALA A 2 6.69 15.22 2.39
N HIS A 3 5.93 14.38 3.09
CA HIS A 3 5.76 12.95 2.77
C HIS A 3 4.44 12.66 2.05
N PHE A 4 3.43 13.48 2.32
CA PHE A 4 2.10 13.45 1.72
C PHE A 4 1.73 14.87 1.29
N ALA A 5 0.85 14.97 0.30
CA ALA A 5 0.22 16.22 -0.11
C ALA A 5 -1.25 15.92 -0.35
N SER A 6 -2.13 16.62 0.36
CA SER A 6 -3.59 16.48 0.26
C SER A 6 -4.18 17.76 -0.34
N ASP A 7 -5.32 17.65 -1.00
CA ASP A 7 -5.93 18.77 -1.74
C ASP A 7 -6.47 19.87 -0.81
N ASP A 8 -6.94 19.50 0.38
CA ASP A 8 -7.45 20.41 1.41
C ASP A 8 -7.20 19.89 2.84
N GLU A 9 -7.63 20.67 3.84
CA GLU A 9 -7.44 20.36 5.26
C GLU A 9 -8.24 19.14 5.71
N ASP A 10 -9.46 18.95 5.20
CA ASP A 10 -10.32 17.83 5.57
C ASP A 10 -9.71 16.51 5.07
N ALA A 11 -9.26 16.48 3.81
CA ALA A 11 -8.53 15.35 3.24
C ALA A 11 -7.24 15.05 4.02
N CYS A 12 -6.48 16.09 4.41
CA CYS A 12 -5.26 15.93 5.22
C CYS A 12 -5.55 15.27 6.58
N LEU A 13 -6.66 15.65 7.24
CA LEU A 13 -7.08 15.05 8.50
C LEU A 13 -7.56 13.61 8.33
N GLU A 14 -8.23 13.29 7.23
CA GLU A 14 -8.63 11.93 6.87
C GLU A 14 -7.41 11.04 6.61
N ASP A 15 -6.47 11.50 5.78
CA ASP A 15 -5.20 10.81 5.50
C ASP A 15 -4.40 10.57 6.78
N THR A 16 -4.38 11.54 7.69
CA THR A 16 -3.70 11.41 8.99
C THR A 16 -4.37 10.34 9.85
N ARG A 17 -5.70 10.32 9.95
CA ARG A 17 -6.43 9.26 10.67
C ARG A 17 -6.18 7.90 10.04
N TYR A 18 -6.15 7.85 8.71
CA TYR A 18 -5.89 6.61 7.98
C TYR A 18 -4.47 6.11 8.26
N LEU A 19 -3.45 6.98 8.21
CA LEU A 19 -2.08 6.64 8.59
C LEU A 19 -2.00 6.03 10.00
N PHE A 20 -2.64 6.66 10.99
CA PHE A 20 -2.65 6.13 12.36
C PHE A 20 -3.34 4.78 12.49
N SER A 21 -4.26 4.42 11.57
CA SER A 21 -4.88 3.09 11.58
C SER A 21 -3.91 1.95 11.26
N PHE A 22 -2.75 2.24 10.66
CA PHE A 22 -1.69 1.26 10.39
C PHE A 22 -0.64 1.16 11.50
N LEU A 23 -0.54 2.17 12.37
CA LEU A 23 0.54 2.29 13.33
C LEU A 23 0.14 1.76 14.71
N PRO A 24 1.03 1.04 15.42
CA PRO A 24 0.79 0.69 16.81
C PRO A 24 0.84 1.93 17.70
N SER A 25 0.20 1.87 18.86
CA SER A 25 0.18 2.98 19.83
C SER A 25 1.59 3.31 20.35
N ASN A 26 2.48 2.31 20.37
CA ASN A 26 3.86 2.42 20.83
C ASN A 26 4.71 1.26 20.26
N ASN A 27 6.02 1.27 20.54
CA ASN A 27 6.98 0.29 20.02
C ASN A 27 6.94 -1.10 20.69
N LEU A 28 6.09 -1.32 21.69
CA LEU A 28 5.90 -2.60 22.37
C LEU A 28 4.64 -3.34 21.89
N GLU A 29 3.80 -2.67 21.09
CA GLU A 29 2.55 -3.21 20.57
C GLU A 29 2.68 -3.65 19.10
N MET A 30 1.86 -4.63 18.73
CA MET A 30 1.67 -5.03 17.33
C MET A 30 0.80 -4.00 16.60
N PRO A 31 0.95 -3.86 15.28
CA PRO A 31 0.06 -3.01 14.49
C PRO A 31 -1.41 -3.41 14.68
N PRO A 32 -2.36 -2.45 14.62
CA PRO A 32 -3.77 -2.74 14.78
C PRO A 32 -4.27 -3.67 13.68
N ARG A 33 -4.86 -4.80 14.07
CA ARG A 33 -5.50 -5.72 13.12
C ARG A 33 -6.92 -5.26 12.80
N VAL A 34 -7.26 -5.17 11.52
CA VAL A 34 -8.62 -4.94 11.02
C VAL A 34 -9.22 -6.28 10.60
N ALA A 35 -10.55 -6.43 10.64
CA ALA A 35 -11.20 -7.62 10.10
C ALA A 35 -10.99 -7.64 8.57
N PRO A 36 -10.25 -8.62 8.00
CA PRO A 36 -10.01 -8.64 6.57
C PRO A 36 -11.29 -8.99 5.80
N SER A 37 -11.50 -8.32 4.67
CA SER A 37 -12.51 -8.66 3.65
C SER A 37 -11.97 -9.60 2.58
N ASP A 38 -10.65 -9.59 2.34
CA ASP A 38 -9.98 -10.41 1.34
C ASP A 38 -9.66 -11.83 1.89
N ASP A 39 -9.62 -12.81 0.98
CA ASP A 39 -9.25 -14.19 1.30
C ASP A 39 -7.71 -14.30 1.41
N PRO A 40 -7.15 -14.66 2.58
CA PRO A 40 -5.71 -14.83 2.74
C PRO A 40 -5.12 -15.98 1.90
N GLN A 41 -5.95 -16.79 1.25
CA GLN A 41 -5.55 -17.86 0.31
C GLN A 41 -5.89 -17.51 -1.15
N ARG A 42 -6.26 -16.26 -1.45
CA ARG A 42 -6.49 -15.80 -2.82
C ARG A 42 -5.27 -16.09 -3.69
N MET A 43 -5.53 -16.70 -4.84
CA MET A 43 -4.55 -16.79 -5.92
C MET A 43 -4.94 -15.80 -7.00
N ASP A 44 -3.94 -15.16 -7.59
CA ASP A 44 -4.14 -14.17 -8.65
C ASP A 44 -3.34 -14.55 -9.90
N PRO A 45 -3.98 -15.16 -10.92
CA PRO A 45 -3.31 -15.53 -12.16
C PRO A 45 -2.76 -14.35 -12.95
N GLU A 46 -3.21 -13.11 -12.71
CA GLU A 46 -2.68 -11.94 -13.43
C GLU A 46 -1.20 -11.70 -13.11
N LEU A 47 -0.76 -12.08 -11.90
CA LEU A 47 0.64 -11.97 -11.47
C LEU A 47 1.60 -12.84 -12.30
N ASP A 48 1.13 -13.96 -12.87
CA ASP A 48 1.96 -14.84 -13.73
C ASP A 48 2.45 -14.11 -14.99
N THR A 49 1.74 -13.05 -15.40
CA THR A 49 2.03 -12.29 -16.62
C THR A 49 2.40 -10.82 -16.36
N ALA A 50 2.51 -10.42 -15.10
CA ALA A 50 2.79 -9.04 -14.71
C ALA A 50 4.20 -8.58 -15.15
N VAL A 51 5.17 -9.50 -15.15
CA VAL A 51 6.55 -9.22 -15.60
C VAL A 51 6.66 -9.51 -17.11
N PRO A 52 7.05 -8.52 -17.93
CA PRO A 52 7.22 -8.75 -19.36
C PRO A 52 8.39 -9.68 -19.67
N ASP A 53 8.25 -10.52 -20.70
CA ASP A 53 9.34 -11.40 -21.18
C ASP A 53 10.57 -10.63 -21.67
N ASN A 54 10.37 -9.41 -22.18
CA ASN A 54 11.47 -8.55 -22.59
C ASN A 54 12.10 -7.87 -21.37
N PRO A 55 13.38 -8.15 -21.04
CA PRO A 55 14.05 -7.62 -19.84
C PRO A 55 14.23 -6.09 -19.87
N THR A 56 14.07 -5.44 -21.03
CA THR A 56 14.17 -3.97 -21.16
C THR A 56 12.83 -3.26 -21.08
N LYS A 57 11.71 -4.02 -21.07
CA LYS A 57 10.38 -3.45 -21.00
C LYS A 57 10.00 -3.23 -19.52
N PRO A 58 9.70 -1.98 -19.10
CA PRO A 58 9.24 -1.73 -17.74
C PRO A 58 7.80 -2.23 -17.53
N TYR A 59 7.44 -2.41 -16.27
CA TYR A 59 6.08 -2.67 -15.80
C TYR A 59 5.81 -1.82 -14.55
N ASP A 60 4.53 -1.68 -14.18
CA ASP A 60 4.16 -0.92 -13.00
C ASP A 60 4.16 -1.81 -11.75
N MET A 61 5.10 -1.54 -10.85
CA MET A 61 5.21 -2.26 -9.57
C MET A 61 4.02 -1.94 -8.65
N ARG A 62 3.33 -0.80 -8.82
CA ARG A 62 2.10 -0.51 -8.05
C ARG A 62 1.01 -1.51 -8.36
N THR A 63 0.91 -1.96 -9.61
CA THR A 63 -0.04 -3.01 -10.00
C THR A 63 0.29 -4.29 -9.23
N VAL A 64 1.54 -4.74 -9.26
CA VAL A 64 1.96 -5.95 -8.53
C VAL A 64 1.64 -5.85 -7.03
N VAL A 65 1.95 -4.73 -6.39
CA VAL A 65 1.62 -4.51 -4.97
C VAL A 65 0.12 -4.60 -4.73
N ARG A 66 -0.72 -3.95 -5.55
CA ARG A 66 -2.18 -3.98 -5.43
C ARG A 66 -2.77 -5.38 -5.60
N HIS A 67 -2.16 -6.26 -6.39
CA HIS A 67 -2.63 -7.64 -6.51
C HIS A 67 -2.29 -8.48 -5.28
N ILE A 68 -1.26 -8.11 -4.50
CA ILE A 68 -0.79 -8.89 -3.35
C ILE A 68 -1.51 -8.51 -2.06
N VAL A 69 -1.79 -7.23 -1.88
CA VAL A 69 -2.30 -6.69 -0.62
C VAL A 69 -3.82 -6.85 -0.48
N ASP A 70 -4.32 -6.83 0.76
CA ASP A 70 -5.75 -6.93 1.04
C ASP A 70 -6.53 -5.85 0.27
N ASP A 71 -7.55 -6.27 -0.48
CA ASP A 71 -8.46 -5.39 -1.24
C ASP A 71 -7.76 -4.43 -2.22
N GLY A 72 -6.47 -4.64 -2.51
CA GLY A 72 -5.64 -3.74 -3.31
C GLY A 72 -5.36 -2.39 -2.68
N GLU A 73 -5.58 -2.23 -1.38
CA GLU A 73 -5.40 -0.97 -0.67
C GLU A 73 -3.93 -0.69 -0.34
N PHE A 74 -3.31 0.25 -1.04
CA PHE A 74 -1.93 0.67 -0.81
C PHE A 74 -1.83 2.17 -0.56
N PHE A 75 -1.45 2.56 0.65
CA PHE A 75 -1.27 3.95 1.06
C PHE A 75 0.18 4.39 0.84
N GLU A 76 0.46 4.99 -0.32
CA GLU A 76 1.81 5.34 -0.77
C GLU A 76 2.37 6.56 -0.02
N VAL A 77 3.61 6.46 0.47
CA VAL A 77 4.36 7.55 1.10
C VAL A 77 5.37 8.08 0.10
N HIS A 78 5.54 9.42 0.03
CA HIS A 78 6.42 10.10 -0.92
C HIS A 78 6.03 9.85 -2.38
N GLU A 79 4.76 9.66 -2.70
CA GLU A 79 4.30 9.34 -4.08
C GLU A 79 4.86 10.30 -5.15
N HIS A 80 5.07 11.57 -4.80
CA HIS A 80 5.55 12.59 -5.72
C HIS A 80 7.07 12.83 -5.69
N HIS A 81 7.82 12.05 -4.90
CA HIS A 81 9.25 12.22 -4.70
C HIS A 81 10.02 10.90 -4.85
N ALA A 82 11.11 10.90 -5.61
CA ALA A 82 11.97 9.72 -5.84
C ALA A 82 11.20 8.46 -6.32
N LYS A 83 10.36 8.62 -7.36
CA LYS A 83 9.46 7.60 -7.92
C LYS A 83 10.12 6.32 -8.48
N ASN A 84 11.44 6.22 -8.41
CA ASN A 84 12.19 5.00 -8.75
C ASN A 84 12.14 3.94 -7.63
N ILE A 85 11.68 4.30 -6.43
CA ILE A 85 11.38 3.40 -5.32
C ILE A 85 9.97 3.75 -4.80
N ILE A 86 9.18 2.73 -4.47
CA ILE A 86 7.84 2.88 -3.91
C ILE A 86 7.88 2.47 -2.45
N CYS A 87 7.30 3.30 -1.58
CA CYS A 87 7.16 3.05 -0.14
C CYS A 87 5.69 3.28 0.23
N GLY A 88 5.13 2.48 1.13
CA GLY A 88 3.73 2.62 1.51
C GLY A 88 3.31 1.71 2.65
N PHE A 89 2.12 1.97 3.17
CA PHE A 89 1.44 1.10 4.13
C PHE A 89 0.35 0.30 3.44
N SER A 90 0.10 -0.90 3.94
CA SER A 90 -0.88 -1.83 3.41
C SER A 90 -1.20 -2.87 4.46
N ARG A 91 -2.27 -3.65 4.25
CA ARG A 91 -2.58 -4.80 5.11
C ARG A 91 -2.48 -6.14 4.38
N LEU A 92 -2.16 -7.19 5.14
CA LEU A 92 -2.21 -8.59 4.73
C LEU A 92 -2.93 -9.42 5.79
N ASN A 93 -4.05 -10.05 5.42
CA ASN A 93 -4.95 -10.75 6.36
C ASN A 93 -5.35 -9.87 7.56
N GLY A 94 -5.52 -8.58 7.30
CA GLY A 94 -5.92 -7.55 8.24
C GLY A 94 -4.80 -6.96 9.10
N TYR A 95 -3.54 -7.38 8.93
CA TYR A 95 -2.37 -6.85 9.66
C TYR A 95 -1.59 -5.84 8.85
#